data_AF-A0A7S2DJF0-F1
#
_entry.id   AF-A0A7S2DJF0-F1
#
_cell.length_a   1.000
_cell.length_b   1.000
_cell.length_c   1.000
_cell.angle_alpha   90.00
_cell.angle_beta   90.00
_cell.angle_gamma   90.00
#
_symmetry.space_group_name_H-M   'P 1'
#
loop_
_entity.id
_entity.type
_entity.pdbx_description
1 polymer ?
#
loop_
_entity_poly.entity_id
_entity_poly.type
_entity_poly.pdbx_seq_one_letter_code
_entity_poly.pdbx_strand_id
1 'polypeptide(L)'
;VHFAGGAGFGAAPQLCYDEMLSSIVQRCGVVVVATPYEVSLDHWALARAVHAEYQDALRECQQAFGLSPDAPTYRLGHSLGAKLMVLGALQADGDAAAGDSLALMGFNNFGLRDSATLISDFVANA
;
A
#
# COMPACT_ATOMS: atom_id res chain seq x y z
N VAL A 1 -0.52 2.52 -8.82
CA VAL A 1 -1.20 2.78 -7.52
C VAL A 1 -0.30 2.31 -6.40
N HIS A 2 0.10 3.20 -5.50
CA HIS A 2 0.78 2.85 -4.26
C HIS A 2 -0.28 2.58 -3.18
N PHE A 3 -0.33 1.37 -2.64
CA PHE A 3 -1.26 1.00 -1.59
C PHE A 3 -0.55 0.69 -0.27
N ALA A 4 -1.08 1.20 0.84
CA ALA A 4 -0.70 0.78 2.19
C ALA A 4 -1.94 0.43 3.03
N GLY A 5 -1.92 -0.76 3.63
CA GLY A 5 -3.01 -1.31 4.44
C GLY A 5 -3.10 -0.70 5.85
N GLY A 6 -4.06 -1.19 6.65
CA GLY A 6 -4.24 -0.79 8.05
C GLY A 6 -3.32 -1.53 9.02
N ALA A 7 -3.32 -1.14 10.30
CA ALA A 7 -2.55 -1.86 11.32
C ALA A 7 -2.98 -3.34 11.41
N GLY A 8 -2.01 -4.25 11.53
CA GLY A 8 -2.23 -5.71 11.54
C GLY A 8 -2.37 -6.31 10.13
N PHE A 9 -3.28 -5.79 9.32
CA PHE A 9 -3.55 -6.29 7.96
C PHE A 9 -2.56 -5.78 6.90
N GLY A 10 -1.87 -4.66 7.18
CA GLY A 10 -0.87 -4.06 6.31
C GLY A 10 0.44 -4.86 6.23
N ALA A 11 0.66 -5.84 7.10
CA ALA A 11 1.83 -6.71 7.04
C ALA A 11 1.75 -7.76 5.93
N ALA A 12 0.54 -8.14 5.51
CA ALA A 12 0.30 -9.07 4.41
C ALA A 12 -0.82 -8.54 3.48
N PRO A 13 -0.57 -7.46 2.71
CA PRO A 13 -1.58 -6.87 1.84
C PRO A 13 -2.18 -7.86 0.84
N GLN A 14 -1.37 -8.79 0.34
CA GLN A 14 -1.76 -9.84 -0.59
C GLN A 14 -2.76 -10.87 -0.02
N LEU A 15 -2.91 -10.95 1.30
CA LEU A 15 -3.92 -11.81 1.93
C LEU A 15 -5.15 -10.99 2.33
N CYS A 16 -4.91 -9.81 2.91
CA CYS A 16 -5.96 -9.04 3.56
C CYS A 16 -6.70 -8.09 2.62
N TYR A 17 -6.14 -7.83 1.44
CA TYR A 17 -6.69 -6.87 0.47
C TYR A 17 -6.74 -7.43 -0.95
N ASP A 18 -6.51 -8.74 -1.16
CA ASP A 18 -6.42 -9.33 -2.49
C ASP A 18 -7.64 -8.98 -3.36
N GLU A 19 -8.85 -9.30 -2.91
CA GLU A 19 -10.07 -9.06 -3.69
C GLU A 19 -10.19 -7.59 -4.13
N MET A 20 -9.93 -6.65 -3.22
CA MET A 20 -9.99 -5.22 -3.51
C MET A 20 -8.91 -4.82 -4.52
N LEU A 21 -7.65 -5.21 -4.29
CA LEU A 21 -6.52 -4.77 -5.11
C LEU A 21 -6.56 -5.42 -6.49
N SER A 22 -6.88 -6.71 -6.57
CA SER A 22 -7.09 -7.45 -7.81
C SER A 22 -8.25 -6.86 -8.63
N SER A 23 -9.35 -6.47 -7.98
CA SER A 23 -10.45 -5.76 -8.65
C SER A 23 -10.03 -4.39 -9.21
N ILE A 24 -9.20 -3.63 -8.47
CA ILE A 24 -8.64 -2.36 -8.96
C ILE A 24 -7.77 -2.59 -10.20
N VAL A 25 -6.88 -3.59 -10.16
CA VAL A 25 -6.04 -3.95 -11.31
C VAL A 25 -6.89 -4.29 -12.53
N GLN A 26 -7.87 -5.19 -12.36
CA GLN A 26 -8.72 -5.67 -13.46
C GLN A 26 -9.63 -4.59 -14.05
N ARG A 27 -10.22 -3.73 -13.20
CA ARG A 27 -11.21 -2.74 -13.64
C ARG A 27 -10.58 -1.45 -14.16
N CYS A 28 -9.41 -1.08 -13.64
CA CYS A 28 -8.76 0.18 -13.99
C CYS A 28 -7.56 0.00 -14.94
N GLY A 29 -7.06 -1.21 -15.13
CA GLY A 29 -5.90 -1.47 -15.99
C GLY A 29 -4.62 -0.83 -15.44
N VAL A 30 -4.42 -0.89 -14.11
CA VAL A 30 -3.31 -0.24 -13.41
C VAL A 30 -2.38 -1.26 -12.76
N VAL A 31 -1.13 -0.87 -12.53
CA VAL A 31 -0.22 -1.59 -11.64
C VAL A 31 -0.50 -1.16 -10.20
N VAL A 32 -0.59 -2.12 -9.29
CA VAL A 32 -0.71 -1.88 -7.85
C VAL A 32 0.56 -2.36 -7.17
N VAL A 33 1.24 -1.46 -6.46
CA VAL A 33 2.32 -1.78 -5.53
C VAL A 33 1.73 -1.69 -4.13
N ALA A 34 1.52 -2.86 -3.51
CA ALA A 34 0.97 -2.97 -2.16
C ALA A 34 2.12 -3.14 -1.16
N THR A 35 2.47 -2.07 -0.46
CA THR A 35 3.68 -2.02 0.36
C THR A 35 3.41 -2.62 1.75
N PRO A 36 4.02 -3.78 2.08
CA PRO A 36 3.88 -4.37 3.40
C PRO A 36 4.67 -3.56 4.43
N TYR A 37 4.19 -3.54 5.68
CA TYR A 37 4.94 -2.95 6.78
C TYR A 37 4.56 -3.56 8.13
N GLU A 38 5.52 -3.55 9.06
CA GLU A 38 5.27 -3.89 10.47
C GLU A 38 4.81 -2.65 11.25
N VAL A 39 3.82 -2.85 12.12
CA VAL A 39 3.27 -1.74 12.91
C VAL A 39 4.31 -1.27 13.93
N SER A 40 4.53 0.04 13.99
CA SER A 40 5.42 0.70 14.93
C SER A 40 4.79 1.96 15.49
N LEU A 41 5.24 2.37 16.68
CA LEU A 41 4.80 3.62 17.32
C LEU A 41 5.43 4.87 16.69
N ASP A 42 6.61 4.72 16.08
CA ASP A 42 7.24 5.79 15.31
C ASP A 42 6.68 5.83 13.88
N HIS A 43 5.51 6.46 13.74
CA HIS A 43 4.82 6.56 12.47
C HIS A 43 5.56 7.43 11.44
N TRP A 44 6.46 8.32 11.86
CA TRP A 44 7.27 9.12 10.93
C TRP A 44 8.37 8.28 10.30
N ALA A 45 9.08 7.47 11.09
CA ALA A 45 10.03 6.50 10.56
C ALA A 45 9.34 5.45 9.68
N LEU A 46 8.17 4.98 10.11
CA LEU A 46 7.38 4.01 9.36
C LEU A 46 6.91 4.56 8.01
N ALA A 47 6.48 5.83 7.94
CA ALA A 47 6.09 6.48 6.69
C ALA A 47 7.27 6.59 5.71
N ARG A 48 8.48 6.92 6.19
CA ARG A 48 9.69 6.92 5.36
C ARG A 48 10.01 5.54 4.81
N ALA A 49 9.93 4.51 5.66
CA ALA A 49 10.19 3.13 5.26
C ALA A 49 9.22 2.66 4.17
N VAL A 50 7.91 2.88 4.37
CA VAL A 50 6.88 2.56 3.36
C VAL A 50 7.10 3.32 2.06
N HIS A 51 7.48 4.60 2.13
CA HIS A 51 7.78 5.36 0.93
C HIS A 51 9.01 4.84 0.20
N ALA A 52 10.09 4.52 0.91
CA ALA A 52 11.32 3.97 0.33
C ALA A 52 11.05 2.63 -0.36
N GLU A 53 10.39 1.70 0.33
CA GLU A 53 10.05 0.38 -0.23
C GLU A 53 9.19 0.51 -1.50
N TYR A 54 8.24 1.45 -1.51
CA TYR A 54 7.46 1.75 -2.71
C TYR A 54 8.32 2.24 -3.87
N GLN A 55 9.28 3.14 -3.62
CA GLN A 55 10.16 3.66 -4.68
C GLN A 55 11.04 2.55 -5.27
N ASP A 56 11.48 1.62 -4.45
CA ASP A 56 12.27 0.46 -4.86
C ASP A 56 11.45 -0.47 -5.78
N ALA A 57 10.24 -0.82 -5.35
CA ALA A 57 9.31 -1.61 -6.15
C ALA A 57 8.85 -0.89 -7.44
N LEU A 58 8.68 0.43 -7.40
CA LEU A 58 8.34 1.23 -8.58
C LEU A 58 9.47 1.18 -9.61
N ARG A 59 10.73 1.30 -9.18
CA ARG A 59 11.90 1.16 -10.05
C ARG A 59 11.96 -0.22 -10.71
N GLU A 60 11.67 -1.29 -9.95
CA GLU A 60 11.56 -2.63 -10.50
C GLU A 60 10.41 -2.73 -11.53
N CYS A 61 9.24 -2.14 -11.26
CA CYS A 61 8.14 -2.07 -12.21
C CYS A 61 8.51 -1.39 -13.53
N GLN A 62 9.28 -0.31 -13.47
CA GLN A 62 9.75 0.39 -14.65
C GLN A 62 10.78 -0.43 -15.43
N GLN A 63 11.73 -1.06 -14.74
CA GLN A 63 12.85 -1.76 -15.36
C GLN A 63 12.49 -3.16 -15.87
N ALA A 64 11.78 -3.95 -15.07
CA ALA A 64 11.48 -5.35 -15.35
C ALA A 64 10.14 -5.54 -16.07
N PHE A 65 9.16 -4.68 -15.79
CA PHE A 65 7.79 -4.83 -16.27
C PHE A 65 7.36 -3.74 -17.28
N GLY A 66 8.27 -2.83 -17.65
CA GLY A 66 8.05 -1.83 -18.69
C GLY A 66 7.04 -0.74 -18.33
N LEU A 67 6.81 -0.49 -17.03
CA LEU A 67 5.98 0.63 -16.60
C LEU A 67 6.63 1.96 -17.02
N SER A 68 5.87 2.84 -17.66
CA SER A 68 6.40 4.15 -18.05
C SER A 68 6.88 4.95 -16.83
N PRO A 69 8.06 5.60 -16.88
CA PRO A 69 8.50 6.52 -15.84
C PRO A 69 7.54 7.69 -15.61
N ASP A 70 6.82 8.10 -16.64
CA ASP A 70 5.84 9.20 -16.61
C ASP A 70 4.42 8.72 -16.22
N ALA A 71 4.26 7.46 -15.83
CA ALA A 71 2.97 6.93 -15.42
C ALA A 71 2.45 7.67 -14.16
N PRO A 72 1.19 8.14 -14.16
CA PRO A 72 0.65 8.86 -13.02
C PRO A 72 0.57 7.96 -11.79
N THR A 73 0.99 8.49 -10.63
CA THR A 73 0.92 7.77 -9.37
C THR A 73 -0.29 8.21 -8.55
N TYR A 74 -1.13 7.23 -8.22
CA TYR A 74 -2.22 7.38 -7.27
C TYR A 74 -1.85 6.69 -5.96
N ARG A 75 -1.98 7.39 -4.84
CA ARG A 75 -1.73 6.85 -3.49
C ARG A 75 -3.03 6.47 -2.84
N LEU A 76 -3.08 5.28 -2.24
CA LEU A 76 -4.26 4.71 -1.62
C LEU A 76 -3.89 4.17 -0.24
N GLY A 77 -4.46 4.76 0.81
CA GLY A 77 -4.19 4.32 2.18
C GLY A 77 -5.46 3.90 2.91
N HIS A 78 -5.38 2.80 3.65
CA HIS A 78 -6.43 2.35 4.57
C HIS A 78 -6.01 2.54 6.03
N SER A 79 -6.83 3.21 6.85
CA SER A 79 -6.59 3.39 8.30
C SER A 79 -5.17 3.90 8.61
N LEU A 80 -4.32 3.11 9.27
CA LEU A 80 -2.93 3.48 9.52
C LEU A 80 -2.17 3.79 8.21
N GLY A 81 -2.39 3.03 7.14
CA GLY A 81 -1.79 3.32 5.83
C GLY A 81 -2.18 4.70 5.28
N ALA A 82 -3.41 5.17 5.53
CA ALA A 82 -3.83 6.53 5.16
C ALA A 82 -3.01 7.58 5.91
N LYS A 83 -2.77 7.38 7.22
CA LYS A 83 -1.89 8.23 8.01
C LYS A 83 -0.45 8.23 7.46
N LEU A 84 0.10 7.05 7.14
CA LEU A 84 1.46 6.93 6.61
C LEU A 84 1.63 7.66 5.27
N MET A 85 0.63 7.60 4.38
CA MET A 85 0.65 8.34 3.12
C MET A 85 0.70 9.85 3.33
N VAL A 86 -0.09 10.37 4.29
CA VAL A 86 -0.07 11.79 4.65
C VAL A 86 1.27 12.19 5.25
N LEU A 87 1.80 11.40 6.20
CA LEU A 87 3.10 11.68 6.80
C LEU A 87 4.23 11.64 5.78
N GLY A 88 4.22 10.67 4.86
CA GLY A 88 5.20 10.58 3.78
C GLY A 88 5.14 11.79 2.83
N ALA A 89 3.93 12.26 2.50
CA ALA A 89 3.77 13.47 1.70
C ALA A 89 4.30 14.73 2.41
N LEU A 90 4.14 14.84 3.73
CA LEU A 90 4.68 15.95 4.53
C LEU A 90 6.20 15.88 4.68
N GLN A 91 6.81 14.71 4.53
CA GLN A 91 8.26 14.51 4.60
C GLN A 91 8.97 14.78 3.26
N ALA A 92 8.23 14.81 2.16
CA ALA A 92 8.79 15.09 0.86
C ALA A 92 9.06 16.60 0.74
N ASP A 93 10.34 17.01 0.77
CA ASP A 93 10.74 18.38 0.51
C ASP A 93 10.47 18.74 -0.95
N GLY A 94 9.65 19.78 -1.20
CA GLY A 94 9.54 20.56 -2.44
C GLY A 94 9.29 19.79 -3.76
N ASP A 95 8.21 20.14 -4.47
CA ASP A 95 7.85 19.67 -5.83
C ASP A 95 7.53 18.17 -6.04
N ALA A 96 7.95 17.25 -5.16
CA ALA A 96 7.63 15.82 -5.27
C ALA A 96 6.12 15.47 -5.14
N ALA A 97 5.28 16.45 -4.75
CA ALA A 97 3.83 16.31 -4.67
C ALA A 97 3.09 16.80 -5.93
N ALA A 98 3.77 17.44 -6.89
CA ALA A 98 3.15 18.02 -8.07
C ALA A 98 2.88 16.94 -9.13
N GLY A 99 1.77 16.22 -8.99
CA GLY A 99 1.31 15.21 -9.96
C GLY A 99 0.64 13.99 -9.33
N ASP A 100 0.83 13.79 -8.03
CA ASP A 100 0.33 12.60 -7.34
C ASP A 100 -1.03 12.83 -6.69
N SER A 101 -2.01 12.03 -7.08
CA SER A 101 -3.35 12.07 -6.50
C SER A 101 -3.44 11.16 -5.27
N LEU A 102 -3.87 11.71 -4.12
CA LEU A 102 -4.02 10.97 -2.86
C LEU A 102 -5.49 10.63 -2.58
N ALA A 103 -5.79 9.34 -2.42
CA ALA A 103 -7.07 8.82 -1.99
C ALA A 103 -6.95 8.19 -0.59
N LEU A 104 -7.83 8.61 0.31
CA LEU A 104 -7.87 8.14 1.70
C LEU A 104 -9.13 7.29 1.91
N MET A 105 -8.97 6.06 2.42
CA MET A 105 -10.08 5.15 2.65
C MET A 105 -10.25 4.80 4.13
N GLY A 106 -11.50 4.84 4.58
CA GLY A 106 -11.94 4.34 5.87
C GLY A 106 -13.12 3.39 5.70
N PHE A 107 -12.87 2.09 5.65
CA PHE A 107 -13.89 1.06 5.75
C PHE A 107 -13.31 -0.10 6.57
N ASN A 108 -14.15 -0.93 7.20
CA ASN A 108 -13.64 -2.05 7.98
C ASN A 108 -13.34 -3.21 7.02
N ASN A 109 -12.12 -3.77 7.05
CA ASN A 109 -11.89 -5.08 6.44
C ASN A 109 -12.86 -6.09 7.09
N PHE A 110 -13.24 -7.14 6.37
CA PHE A 110 -14.09 -8.24 6.86
C PHE A 110 -13.85 -8.54 8.35
N GLY A 111 -14.92 -8.81 9.11
CA GLY A 111 -14.89 -8.91 10.57
C GLY A 111 -13.65 -9.65 11.06
N LEU A 112 -12.96 -9.09 12.06
CA LEU A 112 -11.65 -9.53 12.56
C LEU A 112 -11.50 -11.07 12.70
N ARG A 113 -12.60 -11.77 12.99
CA ARG A 113 -12.69 -13.23 13.08
C ARG A 113 -12.41 -13.95 11.75
N ASP A 114 -12.97 -13.46 10.66
CA ASP A 114 -12.84 -14.08 9.33
C ASP A 114 -11.41 -13.87 8.80
N SER A 115 -10.84 -12.69 9.06
CA SER A 115 -9.45 -12.38 8.70
C SER A 115 -8.43 -13.19 9.52
N ALA A 116 -8.68 -13.42 10.82
CA ALA A 116 -7.81 -14.27 11.65
C ALA A 116 -7.82 -15.74 11.19
N THR A 117 -8.97 -16.22 10.69
CA THR A 117 -9.10 -17.58 10.15
C THR A 117 -8.27 -17.73 8.88
N LEU A 118 -8.36 -16.78 7.94
CA LEU A 118 -7.55 -16.77 6.71
C LEU A 118 -6.04 -16.75 6.98
N ILE A 119 -5.58 -15.96 7.95
CA ILE A 119 -4.16 -15.91 8.34
C ILE A 119 -3.72 -17.25 8.94
N SER A 120 -4.55 -17.85 9.81
CA SER A 120 -4.27 -19.16 10.39
C SER A 120 -4.16 -20.26 9.33
N ASP A 121 -5.05 -20.25 8.35
CA ASP A 121 -5.06 -21.25 7.27
C ASP A 121 -3.83 -21.11 6.37
N PHE A 122 -3.34 -19.89 6.11
CA PHE A 122 -2.11 -19.68 5.35
C PHE A 122 -0.88 -20.19 6.10
N VAL A 123 -0.74 -19.87 7.39
CA VAL A 123 0.39 -20.33 8.22
C VAL A 123 0.40 -21.86 8.40
N ALA A 124 -0.77 -22.49 8.44
CA ALA A 124 -0.88 -23.94 8.57
C ALA A 124 -0.54 -24.71 7.26
N ASN A 125 -0.59 -24.05 6.10
CA ASN A 125 -0.39 -24.66 4.79
C ASN A 125 0.87 -24.15 4.04
N ALA A 126 1.70 -23.33 4.69
CA ALA A 126 3.00 -22.87 4.22
C ALA A 126 4.14 -23.74 4.79
#